data_AF-A0A0Q7T4B8-F1
#
_entry.id   AF-A0A0Q7T4B8-F1
#
_cell.length_a   1.000
_cell.length_b   1.000
_cell.length_c   1.000
_cell.angle_alpha   90.00
_cell.angle_beta   90.00
_cell.angle_gamma   90.00
#
_symmetry.space_group_name_H-M   'P 1'
#
loop_
_entity.id
_entity.type
_entity.pdbx_description
1 polymer ?
#
loop_
_entity_poly.entity_id
_entity_poly.type
_entity_poly.pdbx_seq_one_letter_code
_entity_poly.pdbx_strand_id
1 'polypeptide(L)'
;MPKPPELVLLFHPEQLGEVERFSTFYTGTYSFDPRDVRALRGVTGHFLKARRLRHLAERLVPNLNIDEAQLEEHGSTPADNASELATVLEASIVEIYSSLDCTVKTLFAIYNPGASSRKKSTRRFFLNYDPDSTKMPPEIATTLADVGWYRRLLHLRDELTHLDTGAVHRDSETRLIRYIHHGLTEQANALVIDDIFEWIDTTLVDVDAWLGQVFHFLNSTLSNAEVTVPCAVVEGRFMMRMVSGKPPVTFHSGRCISAQWFDIPGNPRCPFASECGAYQRRATFPPPEAVS
;
A
#
# COMPACT_ATOMS: atom_id res chain seq x y z
N MET A 1 -19.48 5.98 25.50
CA MET A 1 -18.35 6.14 24.57
C MET A 1 -17.34 5.05 24.88
N PRO A 2 -16.80 4.32 23.89
CA PRO A 2 -15.76 3.32 24.15
C PRO A 2 -14.54 4.00 24.80
N LYS A 3 -13.98 3.35 25.84
CA LYS A 3 -12.75 3.83 26.50
C LYS A 3 -11.64 3.87 25.43
N PRO A 4 -10.96 5.01 25.22
CA PRO A 4 -9.84 5.05 24.29
C PRO A 4 -8.78 4.03 24.73
N PRO A 5 -8.04 3.43 23.79
CA PRO A 5 -6.93 2.54 24.13
C PRO A 5 -5.95 3.27 25.05
N GLU A 6 -5.49 2.59 26.10
CA GLU A 6 -4.55 3.17 27.07
C GLU A 6 -3.24 3.58 26.40
N LEU A 7 -2.85 2.87 25.33
CA LEU A 7 -1.67 3.15 24.52
C LEU A 7 -1.83 2.62 23.09
N VAL A 8 -1.49 3.45 22.10
CA VAL A 8 -1.25 3.02 20.70
C VAL A 8 0.13 3.49 20.30
N LEU A 9 1.05 2.57 20.01
CA LEU A 9 2.38 2.89 19.48
C LEU A 9 2.29 3.11 17.97
N LEU A 10 2.77 4.25 17.49
CA LEU A 10 2.74 4.65 16.07
C LEU A 10 4.16 4.74 15.47
N PHE A 11 5.18 4.99 16.30
CA PHE A 11 6.57 5.09 15.86
C PHE A 11 7.37 3.86 16.30
N HIS A 12 7.47 2.90 15.39
CA HIS A 12 8.32 1.72 15.52
C HIS A 12 9.16 1.57 14.25
N PRO A 13 10.17 2.44 14.04
CA PRO A 13 10.87 2.58 12.76
C PRO A 13 11.56 1.31 12.28
N GLU A 14 11.89 0.39 13.18
CA GLU A 14 12.47 -0.93 12.88
C GLU A 14 11.48 -1.90 12.22
N GLN A 15 10.17 -1.63 12.32
CA GLN A 15 9.10 -2.43 11.72
C GLN A 15 8.47 -1.74 10.49
N LEU A 16 8.95 -0.55 10.10
CA LEU A 16 8.44 0.13 8.93
C LEU A 16 8.98 -0.53 7.66
N GLY A 17 8.07 -0.88 6.75
CA GLY A 17 8.44 -1.19 5.38
C GLY A 17 9.00 0.04 4.65
N GLU A 18 9.56 -0.19 3.46
CA GLU A 18 10.19 0.88 2.68
C GLU A 18 9.19 2.00 2.31
N VAL A 19 7.95 1.63 1.96
CA VAL A 19 6.89 2.59 1.61
C VAL A 19 6.46 3.42 2.82
N GLU A 20 6.28 2.80 3.99
CA GLU A 20 5.87 3.48 5.22
C GLU A 20 6.98 4.41 5.71
N ARG A 21 8.25 3.97 5.62
CA ARG A 21 9.42 4.78 5.93
C ARG A 21 9.45 6.03 5.06
N PHE A 22 9.35 5.89 3.75
CA PHE A 22 9.32 7.05 2.85
C PHE A 22 8.14 7.96 3.15
N SER A 23 6.95 7.38 3.34
CA SER A 23 5.72 8.11 3.69
C SER A 23 5.82 8.91 4.99
N THR A 24 6.61 8.44 5.94
CA THR A 24 6.85 9.11 7.21
C THR A 24 7.81 10.29 7.06
N PHE A 25 8.83 10.15 6.21
CA PHE A 25 9.99 11.06 6.19
C PHE A 25 10.10 11.97 4.95
N TYR A 26 9.28 11.76 3.91
CA TYR A 26 9.43 12.49 2.64
C TYR A 26 9.39 14.02 2.80
N THR A 27 8.62 14.55 3.77
CA THR A 27 8.43 16.01 3.96
C THR A 27 9.72 16.76 4.32
N GLY A 28 10.75 16.07 4.81
CA GLY A 28 12.07 16.67 5.05
C GLY A 28 12.88 16.89 3.77
N THR A 29 12.43 16.33 2.64
CA THR A 29 13.19 16.29 1.37
C THR A 29 12.36 16.81 0.20
N TYR A 30 11.10 16.38 0.12
CA TYR A 30 10.18 16.61 -0.96
C TYR A 30 8.97 17.42 -0.50
N SER A 31 8.48 18.30 -1.37
CA SER A 31 7.23 19.01 -1.19
C SER A 31 6.19 18.47 -2.16
N PHE A 32 5.12 17.89 -1.63
CA PHE A 32 4.04 17.29 -2.39
C PHE A 32 2.77 18.12 -2.29
N ASP A 33 2.06 18.26 -3.40
CA ASP A 33 0.73 18.85 -3.39
C ASP A 33 -0.29 17.85 -2.79
N PRO A 34 -1.53 18.28 -2.48
CA PRO A 34 -2.53 17.38 -1.90
C PRO A 34 -2.87 16.15 -2.75
N ARG A 35 -2.69 16.20 -4.07
CA ARG A 35 -2.90 15.06 -4.98
C ARG A 35 -1.75 14.08 -4.88
N ASP A 36 -0.52 14.57 -4.83
CA ASP A 36 0.68 13.75 -4.67
C ASP A 36 0.70 13.06 -3.31
N VAL A 37 0.27 13.73 -2.24
CA VAL A 37 0.09 13.12 -0.91
C VAL A 37 -0.95 11.99 -0.95
N ARG A 38 -2.04 12.16 -1.71
CA ARG A 38 -3.02 11.08 -1.88
C ARG A 38 -2.46 9.91 -2.68
N ALA A 39 -1.66 10.18 -3.71
CA ALA A 39 -0.99 9.13 -4.46
C ALA A 39 -0.05 8.32 -3.56
N LEU A 40 0.83 8.99 -2.80
CA LEU A 40 1.74 8.31 -1.88
C LEU A 40 0.99 7.44 -0.85
N ARG A 41 -0.05 7.99 -0.20
CA ARG A 41 -0.90 7.21 0.72
C ARG A 41 -1.62 6.06 0.03
N GLY A 42 -1.99 6.25 -1.23
CA GLY A 42 -2.66 5.25 -2.06
C GLY A 42 -1.80 4.02 -2.29
N VAL A 43 -0.47 4.12 -2.30
CA VAL A 43 0.43 2.97 -2.49
C VAL A 43 0.16 1.87 -1.46
N THR A 44 0.39 2.15 -0.17
CA THR A 44 0.10 1.20 0.91
C THR A 44 -1.41 0.93 1.03
N GLY A 45 -2.24 1.97 0.86
CA GLY A 45 -3.70 1.84 1.01
C GLY A 45 -4.33 0.81 0.06
N HIS A 46 -4.00 0.88 -1.23
CA HIS A 46 -4.49 -0.05 -2.24
C HIS A 46 -3.88 -1.44 -2.06
N PHE A 47 -2.58 -1.53 -1.79
CA PHE A 47 -1.91 -2.82 -1.59
C PHE A 47 -2.48 -3.60 -0.38
N LEU A 48 -2.70 -2.93 0.75
CA LEU A 48 -3.35 -3.55 1.91
C LEU A 48 -4.81 -3.91 1.64
N LYS A 49 -5.53 -3.14 0.83
CA LYS A 49 -6.90 -3.49 0.44
C LYS A 49 -6.92 -4.77 -0.40
N ALA A 50 -6.03 -4.90 -1.38
CA ALA A 50 -5.87 -6.12 -2.16
C ALA A 50 -5.64 -7.34 -1.26
N ARG A 51 -4.68 -7.27 -0.33
CA ARG A 51 -4.43 -8.36 0.64
C ARG A 51 -5.66 -8.74 1.46
N ARG A 52 -6.43 -7.76 1.91
CA ARG A 52 -7.67 -7.99 2.67
C ARG A 52 -8.77 -8.61 1.83
N LEU A 53 -8.92 -8.18 0.56
CA LEU A 53 -9.87 -8.76 -0.39
C LEU A 53 -9.50 -10.20 -0.72
N ARG A 54 -8.21 -10.47 -0.98
CA ARG A 54 -7.67 -11.81 -1.17
C ARG A 54 -7.98 -12.74 0.03
N HIS A 55 -7.82 -12.26 1.26
CA HIS A 55 -8.18 -13.04 2.46
C HIS A 55 -9.70 -13.15 2.68
N LEU A 56 -10.48 -12.16 2.24
CA LEU A 56 -11.94 -12.27 2.23
C LEU A 56 -12.40 -13.36 1.25
N ALA A 57 -11.85 -13.38 0.03
CA ALA A 57 -12.15 -14.41 -0.96
C ALA A 57 -11.90 -15.83 -0.41
N GLU A 58 -10.79 -16.04 0.29
CA GLU A 58 -10.48 -17.28 1.02
C GLU A 58 -11.62 -17.75 1.93
N ARG A 59 -12.22 -16.82 2.67
CA ARG A 59 -13.33 -17.12 3.60
C ARG A 59 -14.65 -17.41 2.89
N LEU A 60 -14.79 -16.98 1.63
CA LEU A 60 -15.98 -17.23 0.81
C LEU A 60 -15.93 -18.58 0.09
N VAL A 61 -14.73 -19.17 -0.09
CA VAL A 61 -14.55 -20.46 -0.78
C VAL A 61 -15.50 -21.56 -0.29
N PRO A 62 -15.73 -21.77 1.03
CA PRO A 62 -16.63 -22.82 1.50
C PRO A 62 -18.07 -22.69 0.98
N ASN A 63 -18.52 -21.48 0.65
CA ASN A 63 -19.88 -21.24 0.17
C ASN A 63 -20.13 -21.82 -1.23
N LEU A 64 -19.09 -22.14 -2.00
CA LEU A 64 -19.23 -22.82 -3.29
C LEU A 64 -19.93 -24.18 -3.16
N ASN A 65 -19.87 -24.82 -1.98
CA ASN A 65 -20.60 -26.07 -1.73
C ASN A 65 -22.12 -25.88 -1.84
N ILE A 66 -22.62 -24.66 -1.62
CA ILE A 66 -24.05 -24.33 -1.76
C ILE A 66 -24.44 -24.37 -3.24
N ASP A 67 -23.62 -23.76 -4.10
CA ASP A 67 -23.85 -23.76 -5.55
C ASP A 67 -23.72 -25.18 -6.13
N GLU A 68 -22.73 -25.95 -5.66
CA GLU A 68 -22.55 -27.37 -6.00
C GLU A 68 -23.79 -28.19 -5.63
N ALA A 69 -24.31 -28.05 -4.40
CA ALA A 69 -25.49 -28.78 -3.94
C ALA A 69 -26.76 -28.40 -4.74
N GLN A 70 -26.95 -27.12 -5.07
CA GLN A 70 -28.06 -26.68 -5.92
C GLN A 70 -27.99 -27.31 -7.32
N LEU A 71 -26.80 -27.35 -7.91
CA LEU A 71 -26.58 -27.97 -9.21
C LEU A 71 -26.88 -29.47 -9.17
N GLU A 72 -26.46 -30.17 -8.10
CA GLU A 72 -26.76 -31.59 -7.90
C GLU A 72 -28.25 -31.86 -7.70
N GLU A 73 -28.95 -31.04 -6.91
CA GLU A 73 -30.36 -31.24 -6.57
C GLU A 73 -31.30 -30.85 -7.73
N HIS A 74 -30.98 -29.78 -8.45
CA HIS A 74 -31.89 -29.16 -9.42
C HIS A 74 -31.42 -29.28 -10.88
N GLY A 75 -30.22 -29.79 -11.12
CA GLY A 75 -29.58 -29.80 -12.44
C GLY A 75 -29.18 -28.41 -12.95
N SER A 76 -29.32 -27.37 -12.12
CA SER A 76 -28.95 -25.98 -12.43
C SER A 76 -28.68 -25.20 -11.14
N THR A 77 -27.87 -24.14 -11.22
CA THR A 77 -27.63 -23.21 -10.11
C THR A 77 -27.56 -21.77 -10.65
N PRO A 78 -28.06 -20.76 -9.90
CA PRO A 78 -27.79 -19.36 -10.19
C PRO A 78 -26.31 -18.97 -9.99
N ALA A 79 -25.53 -19.79 -9.28
CA ALA A 79 -24.11 -19.58 -8.99
C ALA A 79 -23.80 -18.27 -8.22
N ASP A 80 -24.70 -17.85 -7.33
CA ASP A 80 -24.58 -16.58 -6.60
C ASP A 80 -23.28 -16.52 -5.77
N ASN A 81 -22.91 -17.62 -5.09
CA ASN A 81 -21.71 -17.64 -4.23
C ASN A 81 -20.43 -17.60 -5.06
N ALA A 82 -20.41 -18.27 -6.21
CA ALA A 82 -19.34 -18.15 -7.19
C ALA A 82 -19.20 -16.71 -7.70
N SER A 83 -20.29 -16.05 -8.10
CA SER A 83 -20.26 -14.66 -8.56
C SER A 83 -19.77 -13.68 -7.48
N GLU A 84 -20.16 -13.87 -6.21
CA GLU A 84 -19.63 -13.07 -5.09
C GLU A 84 -18.12 -13.26 -4.92
N LEU A 85 -17.65 -14.51 -4.97
CA LEU A 85 -16.22 -14.83 -4.87
C LEU A 85 -15.42 -14.22 -6.03
N ALA A 86 -15.91 -14.35 -7.26
CA ALA A 86 -15.30 -13.75 -8.46
C ALA A 86 -15.17 -12.23 -8.31
N THR A 87 -16.25 -11.56 -7.88
CA THR A 87 -16.26 -10.11 -7.63
C THR A 87 -15.17 -9.67 -6.66
N VAL A 88 -15.01 -10.40 -5.55
CA VAL A 88 -13.99 -10.07 -4.52
C VAL A 88 -12.57 -10.31 -5.05
N LEU A 89 -12.37 -11.38 -5.81
CA LEU A 89 -11.08 -11.68 -6.45
C LEU A 89 -10.71 -10.59 -7.45
N GLU A 90 -11.60 -10.23 -8.37
CA GLU A 90 -11.38 -9.16 -9.36
C GLU A 90 -11.10 -7.81 -8.70
N ALA A 91 -11.85 -7.46 -7.65
CA ALA A 91 -11.59 -6.25 -6.87
C ALA A 91 -10.16 -6.26 -6.28
N SER A 92 -9.67 -7.41 -5.83
CA SER A 92 -8.27 -7.54 -5.38
C SER A 92 -7.29 -7.22 -6.51
N ILE A 93 -7.50 -7.74 -7.71
CA ILE A 93 -6.64 -7.51 -8.89
C ILE A 93 -6.57 -6.02 -9.24
N VAL A 94 -7.72 -5.34 -9.25
CA VAL A 94 -7.79 -3.90 -9.52
C VAL A 94 -7.04 -3.09 -8.47
N GLU A 95 -7.12 -3.48 -7.20
CA GLU A 95 -6.43 -2.82 -6.10
C GLU A 95 -4.89 -3.06 -6.14
N ILE A 96 -4.44 -4.24 -6.59
CA ILE A 96 -3.01 -4.49 -6.86
C ILE A 96 -2.50 -3.51 -7.92
N TYR A 97 -3.20 -3.38 -9.06
CA TYR A 97 -2.79 -2.41 -10.08
C TYR A 97 -2.82 -0.97 -9.55
N SER A 98 -3.80 -0.63 -8.72
CA SER A 98 -3.97 0.73 -8.19
C SER A 98 -2.81 1.17 -7.28
N SER A 99 -2.13 0.24 -6.60
CA SER A 99 -0.90 0.55 -5.84
C SER A 99 0.26 0.93 -6.77
N LEU A 100 0.39 0.27 -7.93
CA LEU A 100 1.37 0.62 -8.97
C LEU A 100 1.09 2.01 -9.54
N ASP A 101 -0.18 2.30 -9.85
CA ASP A 101 -0.58 3.59 -10.40
C ASP A 101 -0.27 4.75 -9.44
N CYS A 102 -0.49 4.52 -8.15
CA CYS A 102 -0.12 5.45 -7.08
C CYS A 102 1.40 5.62 -6.94
N THR A 103 2.17 4.54 -7.10
CA THR A 103 3.63 4.58 -7.05
C THR A 103 4.21 5.38 -8.22
N VAL A 104 3.73 5.11 -9.43
CA VAL A 104 4.13 5.86 -10.63
C VAL A 104 3.79 7.34 -10.48
N LYS A 105 2.59 7.70 -10.01
CA LYS A 105 2.24 9.10 -9.73
C LYS A 105 3.20 9.76 -8.74
N THR A 106 3.59 9.06 -7.68
CA THR A 106 4.56 9.54 -6.69
C THR A 106 5.92 9.78 -7.32
N LEU A 107 6.41 8.84 -8.14
CA LEU A 107 7.65 9.02 -8.88
C LEU A 107 7.58 10.25 -9.80
N PHE A 108 6.50 10.41 -10.57
CA PHE A 108 6.31 11.58 -11.42
C PHE A 108 6.25 12.89 -10.63
N ALA A 109 5.70 12.90 -9.41
CA ALA A 109 5.73 14.08 -8.54
C ALA A 109 7.17 14.48 -8.16
N ILE A 110 8.04 13.50 -7.91
CA ILE A 110 9.43 13.72 -7.53
C ILE A 110 10.28 14.17 -8.72
N TYR A 111 10.28 13.40 -9.80
CA TYR A 111 11.24 13.56 -10.90
C TYR A 111 10.68 14.36 -12.08
N ASN A 112 9.37 14.54 -12.17
CA ASN A 112 8.75 15.22 -13.31
C ASN A 112 7.47 16.00 -12.93
N PRO A 113 7.55 16.92 -11.93
CA PRO A 113 6.37 17.57 -11.34
C PRO A 113 5.50 18.33 -12.36
N GLY A 114 6.10 18.83 -13.45
CA GLY A 114 5.40 19.51 -14.55
C GLY A 114 4.92 18.63 -15.71
N ALA A 115 5.07 17.30 -15.61
CA ALA A 115 4.63 16.40 -16.68
C ALA A 115 3.10 16.48 -16.89
N SER A 116 2.65 16.50 -18.15
CA SER A 116 1.23 16.41 -18.47
C SER A 116 0.64 15.05 -18.05
N SER A 117 -0.67 14.98 -17.82
CA SER A 117 -1.36 13.75 -17.40
C SER A 117 -1.09 12.56 -18.33
N ARG A 118 -0.99 12.79 -19.63
CA ARG A 118 -0.65 11.76 -20.64
C ARG A 118 0.75 11.17 -20.44
N LYS A 119 1.69 11.95 -19.90
CA LYS A 119 3.05 11.47 -19.57
C LYS A 119 3.06 10.68 -18.26
N LYS A 120 2.12 10.93 -17.33
CA LYS A 120 1.97 10.24 -16.04
C LYS A 120 1.23 8.89 -16.13
N SER A 121 1.31 8.21 -17.28
CA SER A 121 0.60 6.93 -17.50
C SER A 121 1.43 5.75 -17.00
N THR A 122 0.86 4.95 -16.10
CA THR A 122 1.46 3.70 -15.59
C THR A 122 1.75 2.71 -16.72
N ARG A 123 0.81 2.53 -17.66
CA ARG A 123 1.04 1.71 -18.86
C ARG A 123 2.25 2.17 -19.66
N ARG A 124 2.37 3.48 -19.90
CA ARG A 124 3.53 4.01 -20.63
C ARG A 124 4.82 3.84 -19.81
N PHE A 125 4.75 4.04 -18.50
CA PHE A 125 5.89 3.89 -17.61
C PHE A 125 6.47 2.47 -17.65
N PHE A 126 5.63 1.43 -17.63
CA PHE A 126 6.12 0.04 -17.67
C PHE A 126 6.41 -0.48 -19.09
N LEU A 127 5.63 -0.11 -20.11
CA LEU A 127 5.78 -0.71 -21.46
C LEU A 127 6.66 0.08 -22.41
N ASN A 128 6.74 1.40 -22.23
CA ASN A 128 7.37 2.33 -23.16
C ASN A 128 8.25 3.32 -22.39
N TYR A 129 8.94 2.84 -21.35
CA TYR A 129 9.87 3.67 -20.60
C TYR A 129 10.94 4.21 -21.54
N ASP A 130 11.08 5.52 -21.56
CA ASP A 130 12.09 6.22 -22.33
C ASP A 130 12.89 7.09 -21.35
N PRO A 131 14.16 6.72 -21.07
CA PRO A 131 15.00 7.44 -20.12
C PRO A 131 15.25 8.89 -20.54
N ASP A 132 15.19 9.22 -21.84
CA ASP A 132 15.40 10.59 -22.31
C ASP A 132 14.15 11.46 -22.08
N SER A 133 12.98 10.83 -21.99
CA SER A 133 11.69 11.52 -21.80
C SER A 133 11.36 11.83 -20.33
N THR A 134 12.09 11.23 -19.38
CA THR A 134 11.86 11.39 -17.94
C THR A 134 13.16 11.74 -17.23
N LYS A 135 13.12 12.54 -16.16
CA LYS A 135 14.30 12.76 -15.30
C LYS A 135 14.46 11.65 -14.27
N MET A 136 13.95 10.44 -14.57
CA MET A 136 14.01 9.32 -13.64
C MET A 136 15.45 8.82 -13.55
N PRO A 137 15.92 8.50 -12.35
CA PRO A 137 17.24 7.95 -12.17
C PRO A 137 17.32 6.51 -12.73
N PRO A 138 18.50 6.08 -13.22
CA PRO A 138 18.69 4.74 -13.78
C PRO A 138 18.24 3.61 -12.85
N GLU A 139 18.39 3.78 -11.54
CA GLU A 139 17.99 2.81 -10.52
C GLU A 139 16.49 2.52 -10.53
N ILE A 140 15.66 3.51 -10.87
CA ILE A 140 14.22 3.30 -11.05
C ILE A 140 13.94 2.65 -12.40
N ALA A 141 14.68 3.03 -13.45
CA ALA A 141 14.53 2.45 -14.78
C ALA A 141 14.85 0.95 -14.79
N THR A 142 15.87 0.51 -14.05
CA THR A 142 16.27 -0.90 -13.98
C THR A 142 15.20 -1.76 -13.32
N THR A 143 14.38 -1.21 -12.41
CA THR A 143 13.24 -1.95 -11.82
C THR A 143 12.15 -2.31 -12.84
N LEU A 144 12.18 -1.70 -14.03
CA LEU A 144 11.20 -1.92 -15.10
C LEU A 144 11.62 -3.01 -16.09
N ALA A 145 12.89 -3.43 -16.05
CA ALA A 145 13.45 -4.37 -17.02
C ALA A 145 12.98 -5.84 -16.79
N ASP A 146 12.40 -6.16 -15.62
CA ASP A 146 12.13 -7.53 -15.17
C ASP A 146 10.66 -7.79 -14.79
N VAL A 147 9.71 -7.05 -15.37
CA VAL A 147 8.29 -7.08 -14.96
C VAL A 147 7.42 -7.93 -15.88
N GLY A 148 7.77 -9.21 -16.02
CA GLY A 148 6.98 -10.19 -16.79
C GLY A 148 5.52 -10.30 -16.31
N TRP A 149 5.29 -10.11 -15.01
CA TRP A 149 3.98 -10.10 -14.37
C TRP A 149 3.10 -8.89 -14.77
N TYR A 150 3.72 -7.75 -15.13
CA TYR A 150 2.98 -6.50 -15.34
C TYR A 150 2.01 -6.58 -16.52
N ARG A 151 2.40 -7.22 -17.63
CA ARG A 151 1.55 -7.28 -18.83
C ARG A 151 0.23 -7.99 -18.55
N ARG A 152 0.29 -9.11 -17.83
CA ARG A 152 -0.90 -9.88 -17.45
C ARG A 152 -1.78 -9.09 -16.48
N LEU A 153 -1.18 -8.47 -15.47
CA LEU A 153 -1.91 -7.62 -14.51
C LEU A 153 -2.58 -6.41 -15.19
N LEU A 154 -1.88 -5.74 -16.11
CA LEU A 154 -2.43 -4.63 -16.90
C LEU A 154 -3.62 -5.10 -17.74
N HIS A 155 -3.46 -6.21 -18.46
CA HIS A 155 -4.52 -6.75 -19.31
C HIS A 155 -5.76 -7.09 -18.49
N LEU A 156 -5.60 -7.83 -17.40
CA LEU A 156 -6.69 -8.14 -16.47
C LEU A 156 -7.35 -6.86 -15.94
N ARG A 157 -6.57 -5.92 -15.40
CA ARG A 157 -7.14 -4.69 -14.85
C ARG A 157 -7.95 -3.93 -15.90
N ASP A 158 -7.43 -3.72 -17.10
CA ASP A 158 -8.12 -2.91 -18.13
C ASP A 158 -9.49 -3.52 -18.45
N GLU A 159 -9.54 -4.84 -18.59
CA GLU A 159 -10.73 -5.56 -19.03
C GLU A 159 -11.74 -5.76 -17.91
N LEU A 160 -11.29 -6.05 -16.68
CA LEU A 160 -12.15 -6.11 -15.49
C LEU A 160 -12.85 -4.78 -15.18
N THR A 161 -12.30 -3.65 -15.61
CA THR A 161 -12.98 -2.34 -15.51
C THR A 161 -14.07 -2.12 -16.57
N HIS A 162 -14.15 -2.95 -17.60
CA HIS A 162 -14.96 -2.70 -18.79
C HIS A 162 -15.94 -3.83 -19.13
N LEU A 163 -15.75 -5.00 -18.54
CA LEU A 163 -16.56 -6.20 -18.79
C LEU A 163 -17.34 -6.62 -17.55
N ASP A 164 -18.30 -7.54 -17.73
CA ASP A 164 -19.02 -8.19 -16.64
C ASP A 164 -18.07 -9.08 -15.80
N THR A 165 -18.48 -9.42 -14.58
CA THR A 165 -17.73 -10.32 -13.70
C THR A 165 -17.54 -11.71 -14.33
N GLY A 166 -16.35 -12.28 -14.15
CA GLY A 166 -16.03 -13.64 -14.53
C GLY A 166 -16.75 -14.70 -13.68
N ALA A 167 -16.48 -15.96 -14.01
CA ALA A 167 -16.97 -17.12 -13.30
C ALA A 167 -15.84 -17.81 -12.54
N VAL A 168 -16.14 -18.30 -11.33
CA VAL A 168 -15.24 -19.18 -10.60
C VAL A 168 -15.93 -20.50 -10.34
N HIS A 169 -15.15 -21.56 -10.29
CA HIS A 169 -15.62 -22.85 -9.79
C HIS A 169 -14.48 -23.57 -9.10
N ARG A 170 -14.84 -24.51 -8.23
CA ARG A 170 -13.87 -25.41 -7.64
C ARG A 170 -13.68 -26.60 -8.58
N ASP A 171 -12.44 -26.85 -8.97
CA ASP A 171 -12.11 -28.02 -9.77
C ASP A 171 -12.34 -29.30 -8.94
N SER A 172 -12.96 -30.31 -9.55
CA SER A 172 -13.38 -31.52 -8.84
C SER A 172 -12.20 -32.42 -8.48
N GLU A 173 -11.13 -32.42 -9.27
CA GLU A 173 -9.96 -33.28 -9.08
C GLU A 173 -8.91 -32.61 -8.18
N THR A 174 -8.55 -31.37 -8.50
CA THR A 174 -7.46 -30.64 -7.85
C THR A 174 -7.94 -29.83 -6.64
N ARG A 175 -9.26 -29.57 -6.54
CA ARG A 175 -9.88 -28.68 -5.53
C ARG A 175 -9.42 -27.22 -5.60
N LEU A 176 -8.67 -26.85 -6.63
CA LEU A 176 -8.23 -25.48 -6.88
C LEU A 176 -9.42 -24.62 -7.35
N ILE A 177 -9.33 -23.31 -7.11
CA ILE A 177 -10.35 -22.37 -7.57
C ILE A 177 -9.92 -21.85 -8.93
N ARG A 178 -10.63 -22.33 -9.95
CA ARG A 178 -10.43 -21.94 -11.33
C ARG A 178 -11.29 -20.73 -11.66
N TYR A 179 -10.67 -19.72 -12.25
CA TYR A 179 -11.32 -18.52 -12.74
C TYR A 179 -11.38 -18.53 -14.27
N ILE A 180 -12.55 -18.21 -14.81
CA ILE A 180 -12.80 -18.14 -16.25
C ILE A 180 -13.50 -16.83 -16.54
N HIS A 181 -13.07 -16.13 -17.58
CA HIS A 181 -13.73 -14.91 -18.00
C HIS A 181 -14.01 -14.93 -19.50
N HIS A 182 -15.28 -15.08 -19.87
CA HIS A 182 -15.70 -15.28 -21.27
C HIS A 182 -15.57 -14.04 -22.15
N GLY A 183 -15.66 -12.84 -21.57
CA GLY A 183 -15.40 -11.59 -22.30
C GLY A 183 -13.92 -11.31 -22.54
N LEU A 184 -13.03 -12.05 -21.87
CA LEU A 184 -11.58 -11.87 -21.92
C LEU A 184 -11.00 -12.96 -22.79
N THR A 185 -10.16 -12.61 -23.76
CA THR A 185 -9.56 -13.62 -24.65
C THR A 185 -8.05 -13.64 -24.59
N GLU A 186 -7.50 -14.84 -24.41
CA GLU A 186 -6.09 -15.15 -24.54
C GLU A 186 -5.92 -16.19 -25.67
N GLN A 187 -5.13 -15.85 -26.70
CA GLN A 187 -4.95 -16.69 -27.89
C GLN A 187 -6.27 -17.15 -28.53
N ALA A 188 -7.27 -16.25 -28.61
CA ALA A 188 -8.62 -16.48 -29.15
C ALA A 188 -9.52 -17.42 -28.33
N ASN A 189 -9.09 -17.87 -27.14
CA ASN A 189 -9.93 -18.61 -26.20
C ASN A 189 -10.29 -17.72 -25.01
N ALA A 190 -11.36 -18.07 -24.28
CA ALA A 190 -11.68 -17.41 -23.01
C ALA A 190 -10.47 -17.48 -22.07
N LEU A 191 -10.22 -16.41 -21.32
CA LEU A 191 -9.17 -16.40 -20.32
C LEU A 191 -9.50 -17.43 -19.23
N VAL A 192 -8.52 -18.27 -18.92
CA VAL A 192 -8.58 -19.26 -17.85
C VAL A 192 -7.39 -19.07 -16.93
N ILE A 193 -7.65 -19.08 -15.62
CA ILE A 193 -6.64 -19.12 -14.57
C ILE A 193 -6.98 -20.32 -13.68
N ASP A 194 -6.18 -21.38 -13.77
CA ASP A 194 -6.49 -22.67 -13.12
C ASP A 194 -6.43 -22.59 -11.59
N ASP A 195 -5.50 -21.80 -11.04
CA ASP A 195 -5.47 -21.40 -9.64
C ASP A 195 -5.39 -19.87 -9.53
N ILE A 196 -6.56 -19.24 -9.32
CA ILE A 196 -6.64 -17.79 -9.17
C ILE A 196 -6.01 -17.30 -7.87
N PHE A 197 -6.00 -18.13 -6.83
CA PHE A 197 -5.44 -17.74 -5.54
C PHE A 197 -3.91 -17.72 -5.59
N GLU A 198 -3.29 -18.76 -6.14
CA GLU A 198 -1.85 -18.80 -6.38
C GLU A 198 -1.41 -17.64 -7.29
N TRP A 199 -2.18 -17.37 -8.35
CA TRP A 199 -1.86 -16.27 -9.25
C TRP A 199 -1.90 -14.90 -8.56
N ILE A 200 -2.93 -14.62 -7.75
CA ILE A 200 -3.03 -13.37 -6.97
C ILE A 200 -1.89 -13.29 -5.95
N ASP A 201 -1.58 -14.38 -5.25
CA ASP A 201 -0.54 -14.40 -4.22
C ASP A 201 0.85 -14.15 -4.82
N THR A 202 1.15 -14.78 -5.95
CA THR A 202 2.37 -14.55 -6.71
C THR A 202 2.46 -13.09 -7.15
N THR A 203 1.37 -12.55 -7.70
CA THR A 203 1.33 -11.14 -8.15
C THR A 203 1.51 -10.17 -6.97
N LEU A 204 0.95 -10.46 -5.79
CA LEU A 204 1.13 -9.66 -4.58
C LEU A 204 2.61 -9.66 -4.16
N VAL A 205 3.28 -10.80 -4.19
CA VAL A 205 4.71 -10.92 -3.87
C VAL A 205 5.57 -10.13 -4.86
N ASP A 206 5.31 -10.28 -6.15
CA ASP A 206 6.03 -9.57 -7.22
C ASP A 206 5.90 -8.05 -7.08
N VAL A 207 4.67 -7.58 -6.79
CA VAL A 207 4.40 -6.16 -6.58
C VAL A 207 5.03 -5.66 -5.28
N ASP A 208 4.97 -6.40 -4.18
CA ASP A 208 5.62 -6.03 -2.92
C ASP A 208 7.14 -5.90 -3.09
N ALA A 209 7.77 -6.83 -3.80
CA ALA A 209 9.19 -6.80 -4.11
C ALA A 209 9.55 -5.58 -4.96
N TRP A 210 8.75 -5.26 -5.98
CA TRP A 210 8.96 -4.07 -6.82
C TRP A 210 8.78 -2.77 -6.03
N LEU A 211 7.73 -2.66 -5.21
CA LEU A 211 7.52 -1.52 -4.31
C LEU A 211 8.70 -1.36 -3.35
N GLY A 212 9.17 -2.47 -2.77
CA GLY A 212 10.35 -2.51 -1.91
C GLY A 212 11.58 -1.92 -2.60
N GLN A 213 11.89 -2.35 -3.82
CA GLN A 213 13.04 -1.82 -4.59
C GLN A 213 12.91 -0.32 -4.87
N VAL A 214 11.75 0.13 -5.36
CA VAL A 214 11.49 1.54 -5.67
C VAL A 214 11.64 2.41 -4.42
N PHE A 215 10.97 2.04 -3.33
CA PHE A 215 10.97 2.87 -2.13
C PHE A 215 12.26 2.74 -1.32
N HIS A 216 12.99 1.64 -1.42
CA HIS A 216 14.35 1.53 -0.89
C HIS A 216 15.27 2.59 -1.52
N PHE A 217 15.22 2.72 -2.86
CA PHE A 217 15.94 3.77 -3.55
C PHE A 217 15.46 5.16 -3.12
N LEU A 218 14.15 5.43 -3.07
CA LEU A 218 13.62 6.73 -2.61
C LEU A 218 13.97 7.05 -1.15
N ASN A 219 14.14 6.05 -0.28
CA ASN A 219 14.59 6.28 1.09
C ASN A 219 16.06 6.71 1.14
N SER A 220 16.89 6.29 0.18
CA SER A 220 18.29 6.68 0.08
C SER A 220 18.48 8.15 -0.29
N THR A 221 17.48 8.78 -0.92
CA THR A 221 17.52 10.19 -1.35
C THR A 221 17.03 11.15 -0.28
N LEU A 222 16.52 10.64 0.85
CA LEU A 222 16.03 11.48 1.95
C LEU A 222 17.15 12.33 2.55
N SER A 223 16.86 13.61 2.74
CA SER A 223 17.74 14.58 3.41
C SER A 223 17.85 14.27 4.91
N ASN A 224 18.81 14.92 5.58
CA ASN A 224 18.95 14.82 7.03
C ASN A 224 18.03 15.78 7.82
N ALA A 225 17.04 16.38 7.17
CA ALA A 225 16.11 17.29 7.83
C ALA A 225 15.23 16.53 8.84
N GLU A 226 15.04 17.12 10.02
CA GLU A 226 14.09 16.59 11.00
C GLU A 226 12.66 16.86 10.54
N VAL A 227 11.81 15.84 10.65
CA VAL A 227 10.36 15.95 10.44
C VAL A 227 9.64 15.65 11.74
N THR A 228 8.45 16.22 11.89
CA THR A 228 7.58 15.95 13.04
C THR A 228 6.74 14.71 12.76
N VAL A 229 6.88 13.68 13.60
CA VAL A 229 6.16 12.40 13.45
C VAL A 229 5.40 12.05 14.73
N PRO A 230 4.21 11.42 14.60
CA PRO A 230 3.50 10.86 15.74
C PRO A 230 4.24 9.64 16.29
N CYS A 231 4.37 9.60 17.61
CA CYS A 231 5.04 8.55 18.37
C CYS A 231 4.05 7.51 18.89
N ALA A 232 3.01 8.01 19.54
CA ALA A 232 2.02 7.21 20.22
C ALA A 232 0.77 8.06 20.52
N VAL A 233 -0.33 7.39 20.83
CA VAL A 233 -1.51 7.99 21.46
C VAL A 233 -1.60 7.44 22.87
N VAL A 234 -1.59 8.31 23.88
CA VAL A 234 -1.71 7.96 25.31
C VAL A 234 -2.90 8.71 25.87
N GLU A 235 -3.91 7.98 26.37
CA GLU A 235 -5.16 8.54 26.89
C GLU A 235 -5.79 9.61 25.95
N GLY A 236 -5.78 9.34 24.64
CA GLY A 236 -6.31 10.25 23.62
C GLY A 236 -5.40 11.43 23.23
N ARG A 237 -4.18 11.53 23.78
CA ARG A 237 -3.21 12.59 23.44
C ARG A 237 -2.12 12.08 22.52
N PHE A 238 -1.86 12.81 21.43
CA PHE A 238 -0.76 12.51 20.53
C PHE A 238 0.58 12.91 21.14
N MET A 239 1.47 11.93 21.19
CA MET A 239 2.89 12.14 21.42
C MET A 239 3.57 12.40 20.09
N MET A 240 4.40 13.43 19.99
CA MET A 240 5.11 13.82 18.79
C MET A 240 6.62 13.92 19.07
N ARG A 241 7.44 13.65 18.04
CA ARG A 241 8.88 13.86 18.07
C ARG A 241 9.34 14.49 16.77
N MET A 242 10.46 15.20 16.82
CA MET A 242 11.25 15.56 15.64
C MET A 242 12.29 14.48 15.40
N VAL A 243 12.40 13.95 14.19
CA VAL A 243 13.40 12.93 13.85
C VAL A 243 13.79 13.03 12.37
N SER A 244 15.07 12.81 12.08
CA SER A 244 15.58 12.69 10.70
C SER A 244 15.26 11.31 10.12
N GLY A 245 14.92 11.26 8.83
CA GLY A 245 14.65 10.01 8.12
C GLY A 245 15.88 9.22 7.73
N LYS A 246 17.08 9.82 7.84
CA LYS A 246 18.33 9.19 7.42
C LYS A 246 18.68 8.02 8.36
N PRO A 247 18.81 6.78 7.85
CA PRO A 247 19.12 5.63 8.69
C PRO A 247 20.49 5.71 9.38
N PRO A 248 20.68 5.00 10.51
CA PRO A 248 19.68 4.19 11.20
C PRO A 248 18.66 5.03 11.99
N VAL A 249 17.37 4.74 11.81
CA VAL A 249 16.29 5.32 12.62
C VAL A 249 15.79 4.23 13.55
N THR A 250 15.83 4.50 14.86
CA THR A 250 15.46 3.55 15.92
C THR A 250 14.36 4.14 16.79
N PHE A 251 13.75 3.32 17.64
CA PHE A 251 12.81 3.76 18.67
C PHE A 251 13.36 4.90 19.55
N HIS A 252 14.67 4.93 19.78
CA HIS A 252 15.32 5.97 20.57
C HIS A 252 15.63 7.23 19.77
N SER A 253 15.51 7.25 18.43
CA SER A 253 15.92 8.38 17.58
C SER A 253 15.03 9.62 17.74
N GLY A 254 15.64 10.79 17.53
CA GLY A 254 14.96 12.10 17.51
C GLY A 254 14.94 12.84 18.84
N ARG A 255 14.06 13.84 18.92
CA ARG A 255 13.82 14.72 20.06
C ARG A 255 12.33 14.83 20.37
N CYS A 256 11.94 14.62 21.63
CA CYS A 256 10.52 14.63 21.99
C CYS A 256 9.97 16.05 22.08
N ILE A 257 8.91 16.31 21.32
CA ILE A 257 8.16 17.58 21.33
C ILE A 257 7.16 17.60 22.48
N SER A 258 6.58 16.44 22.79
CA SER A 258 5.48 16.36 23.74
C SER A 258 5.91 16.29 25.21
N ALA A 259 7.20 16.10 25.53
CA ALA A 259 7.67 15.89 26.91
C ALA A 259 7.18 16.97 27.88
N GLN A 260 7.15 18.23 27.45
CA GLN A 260 6.66 19.36 28.24
C GLN A 260 5.20 19.22 28.72
N TRP A 261 4.37 18.45 28.00
CA TRP A 261 2.98 18.22 28.36
C TRP A 261 2.82 17.09 29.37
N PHE A 262 3.60 16.01 29.22
CA PHE A 262 3.49 14.79 30.04
C PHE A 262 4.18 14.91 31.41
N ASP A 263 5.00 15.96 31.61
CA ASP A 263 5.63 16.23 32.90
C ASP A 263 4.79 17.13 33.83
N ILE A 264 3.65 17.65 33.36
CA ILE A 264 2.76 18.52 34.16
C ILE A 264 1.92 17.65 35.12
N PRO A 265 1.87 17.96 36.43
CA PRO A 265 1.00 17.26 37.36
C PRO A 265 -0.46 17.24 36.90
N GLY A 266 -1.09 16.06 36.92
CA GLY A 266 -2.48 15.87 36.46
C GLY A 266 -2.63 15.53 34.97
N ASN A 267 -1.56 15.59 34.17
CA ASN A 267 -1.56 15.00 32.84
C ASN A 267 -1.15 13.52 32.89
N PRO A 268 -1.54 12.71 31.88
CA PRO A 268 -1.02 11.36 31.73
C PRO A 268 0.51 11.39 31.66
N ARG A 269 1.15 10.31 32.12
CA ARG A 269 2.59 10.12 31.95
C ARG A 269 2.87 9.41 30.64
N CYS A 270 3.98 9.75 29.99
CA CYS A 270 4.48 8.95 28.89
C CYS A 270 4.90 7.56 29.43
N PRO A 271 4.36 6.45 28.90
CA PRO A 271 4.74 5.11 29.37
C PRO A 271 6.20 4.77 29.05
N PHE A 272 6.79 5.43 28.06
CA PHE A 272 8.15 5.21 27.59
C PHE A 272 9.17 6.21 28.17
N ALA A 273 8.80 7.03 29.16
CA ALA A 273 9.64 8.15 29.63
C ALA A 273 11.03 7.70 30.12
N SER A 274 11.12 6.52 30.73
CA SER A 274 12.37 5.97 31.28
C SER A 274 13.31 5.37 30.22
N GLU A 275 12.78 4.92 29.09
CA GLU A 275 13.51 4.13 28.09
C GLU A 275 13.64 4.83 26.72
N CYS A 276 12.77 5.79 26.41
CA CYS A 276 12.79 6.48 25.13
C CYS A 276 13.89 7.55 25.08
N GLY A 277 14.89 7.34 24.22
CA GLY A 277 15.99 8.30 24.05
C GLY A 277 15.52 9.66 23.52
N ALA A 278 14.45 9.69 22.71
CA ALA A 278 13.85 10.94 22.27
C ALA A 278 13.21 11.71 23.44
N TYR A 279 12.59 11.03 24.41
CA TYR A 279 12.00 11.67 25.59
C TYR A 279 13.08 12.34 26.46
N GLN A 280 14.24 11.70 26.57
CA GLN A 280 15.40 12.25 27.27
C GLN A 280 15.97 13.49 26.54
N ARG A 281 15.90 13.53 25.19
CA ARG A 281 16.30 14.68 24.38
C ARG A 281 15.10 15.56 24.02
N ARG A 282 14.63 16.33 24.98
CA ARG A 282 13.47 17.22 24.81
C ARG A 282 13.74 18.26 23.73
N ALA A 283 12.75 18.52 22.89
CA ALA A 283 12.77 19.66 22.01
C ALA A 283 12.60 20.93 22.84
N THR A 284 13.53 21.87 22.70
CA THR A 284 13.40 23.22 23.26
C THR A 284 12.67 24.08 22.24
N PHE A 285 11.47 24.53 22.56
CA PHE A 285 10.81 25.60 21.82
C PHE A 285 11.19 26.93 22.47
N PRO A 286 11.51 27.98 21.69
CA PRO A 286 11.55 29.31 22.26
C PRO A 286 10.19 29.60 22.92
N PRO A 287 10.16 30.29 24.08
CA PRO A 287 8.88 30.72 24.65
C PRO A 287 8.11 31.51 23.57
N PRO A 288 6.78 31.35 23.48
CA PRO A 288 6.00 32.15 22.55
C PRO A 288 6.34 33.62 22.81
N GLU A 289 6.81 34.33 21.78
CA GLU A 289 6.99 35.77 21.88
C GLU A 289 5.68 36.35 22.39
N ALA A 290 5.76 37.05 23.52
CA ALA A 290 4.61 37.77 24.04
C ALA A 290 4.17 38.72 22.93
N VAL A 291 3.00 38.45 22.35
CA VAL A 291 2.34 39.37 21.43
C VAL A 291 2.03 40.60 22.27
N SER A 292 2.92 41.60 22.20
CA SER A 292 2.75 42.93 22.77
C SER A 292 1.84 43.77 21.90
#